data_AF-A0A2G9USB6-F1
#
_entry.id   AF-A0A2G9USB6-F1
#
_cell.length_a   1.000
_cell.length_b   1.000
_cell.length_c   1.000
_cell.angle_alpha   90.00
_cell.angle_beta   90.00
_cell.angle_gamma   90.00
#
_symmetry.space_group_name_H-M   'P 1'
#
loop_
_entity.id
_entity.type
_entity.pdbx_description
1 polymer ?
#
loop_
_entity_poly.entity_id
_entity_poly.type
_entity_poly.pdbx_seq_one_letter_code
_entity_poly.pdbx_strand_id
1 'polypeptide(L)'
;MFAVDLTTLCLAHSTPIPPVVTKCIQEVEARGLNVEGIYRVSGSHEHMEKLKRQFDSQQSVDLNQVDDIHTVCGLLKLYLRLLPQQLVPFSVYKALLVAFANARSVHEKTRACRWV
;
A
#
# COMPACT_ATOMS: atom_id res chain seq x y z
N MET A 1 -8.27 -11.96 -0.44
CA MET A 1 -7.62 -10.91 0.39
C MET A 1 -7.35 -9.66 -0.46
N PHE A 2 -6.99 -9.83 -1.73
CA PHE A 2 -6.98 -8.76 -2.74
C PHE A 2 -8.40 -8.48 -3.27
N ALA A 3 -8.60 -7.28 -3.83
CA ALA A 3 -9.85 -6.83 -4.45
C ALA A 3 -11.10 -6.86 -3.55
N VAL A 4 -10.90 -6.80 -2.24
CA VAL A 4 -11.96 -6.65 -1.24
C VAL A 4 -11.89 -5.23 -0.67
N ASP A 5 -13.03 -4.67 -0.31
CA ASP A 5 -13.08 -3.36 0.34
C ASP A 5 -12.22 -3.34 1.62
N LEU A 6 -11.48 -2.25 1.81
CA LEU A 6 -10.53 -2.13 2.91
C LEU A 6 -11.24 -2.16 4.27
N THR A 7 -12.42 -1.55 4.37
CA THR A 7 -13.24 -1.56 5.59
C THR A 7 -13.68 -2.97 5.92
N THR A 8 -14.24 -3.68 4.93
CA THR A 8 -14.66 -5.08 5.08
C THR A 8 -13.51 -5.98 5.50
N LEU A 9 -12.34 -5.78 4.90
CA LEU A 9 -11.15 -6.58 5.21
C LEU A 9 -10.63 -6.31 6.63
N CYS A 10 -10.56 -5.04 7.04
CA CYS A 10 -10.15 -4.67 8.40
C CYS A 10 -11.12 -5.22 9.46
N LEU A 11 -12.43 -5.17 9.20
CA LEU A 11 -13.46 -5.75 10.07
C LEU A 11 -13.32 -7.27 10.17
N ALA A 12 -13.14 -7.97 9.04
CA ALA A 12 -13.01 -9.43 9.02
C ALA A 12 -11.78 -9.93 9.78
N HIS A 13 -10.65 -9.22 9.71
CA HIS A 13 -9.42 -9.58 10.41
C HIS A 13 -9.32 -8.99 11.83
N SER A 14 -10.29 -8.17 12.27
CA SER A 14 -10.24 -7.42 13.53
C SER A 14 -8.95 -6.60 13.70
N THR A 15 -8.43 -6.07 12.60
CA THR A 15 -7.19 -5.28 12.56
C THR A 15 -7.43 -3.94 11.88
N PRO A 16 -6.82 -2.84 12.36
CA PRO A 16 -6.98 -1.53 11.73
C PRO A 16 -6.28 -1.44 10.35
N ILE A 17 -5.29 -2.29 10.09
CA ILE A 17 -4.49 -2.31 8.86
C ILE A 17 -4.46 -3.74 8.31
N PRO A 18 -4.70 -3.94 7.00
CA PRO A 18 -4.60 -5.24 6.34
C PRO A 18 -3.25 -5.92 6.57
N PRO A 19 -3.20 -7.23 6.90
CA PRO A 19 -1.94 -7.94 7.15
C PRO A 19 -0.96 -7.91 5.97
N VAL A 20 -1.45 -7.85 4.73
CA VAL A 20 -0.61 -7.73 3.52
C VAL A 20 0.18 -6.42 3.52
N VAL A 21 -0.43 -5.31 3.97
CA VAL A 21 0.22 -4.00 4.05
C VAL A 21 1.28 -4.03 5.14
N THR A 22 0.91 -4.49 6.34
CA THR A 22 1.82 -4.57 7.48
C THR A 22 3.05 -5.42 7.16
N LYS A 23 2.85 -6.63 6.61
CA LYS A 23 3.96 -7.53 6.26
C LYS A 23 4.86 -6.95 5.18
N CYS A 24 4.29 -6.38 4.11
CA CYS A 24 5.10 -5.80 3.03
C CYS A 24 5.94 -4.61 3.53
N ILE A 25 5.36 -3.75 4.37
CA ILE A 25 6.08 -2.58 4.92
C ILE A 25 7.20 -3.04 5.85
N GLN A 26 6.92 -3.96 6.77
CA GLN A 26 7.93 -4.48 7.71
C GLN A 26 9.16 -5.05 6.98
N GLU A 27 8.93 -5.79 5.89
CA GLU A 27 10.01 -6.35 5.08
C GLU A 27 10.80 -5.29 4.31
N VAL A 28 10.12 -4.29 3.75
CA VAL A 28 10.78 -3.17 3.06
C VAL A 28 11.58 -2.33 4.06
N GLU A 29 11.10 -2.13 5.28
CA GLU A 29 11.83 -1.43 6.33
C GLU A 29 13.03 -2.25 6.84
N ALA A 30 12.89 -3.58 6.93
CA ALA A 30 13.94 -4.46 7.42
C ALA A 30 15.16 -4.55 6.47
N ARG A 31 14.94 -4.63 5.15
CA ARG A 31 16.03 -4.84 4.17
C ARG A 31 16.00 -3.95 2.93
N GLY A 32 14.90 -3.24 2.67
CA GLY A 32 14.68 -2.49 1.42
C GLY A 32 15.15 -1.04 1.44
N LEU A 33 15.34 -0.42 2.61
CA LEU A 33 15.62 1.02 2.70
C LEU A 33 16.94 1.46 2.03
N ASN A 34 17.92 0.56 1.96
CA ASN A 34 19.22 0.82 1.33
C ASN A 34 19.29 0.35 -0.13
N VAL A 35 18.20 -0.18 -0.69
CA VAL A 35 18.16 -0.69 -2.06
C VAL A 35 17.82 0.45 -3.02
N GLU A 36 18.63 0.58 -4.08
CA GLU A 36 18.43 1.63 -5.08
C GLU A 36 17.07 1.50 -5.77
N GLY A 37 16.34 2.61 -5.89
CA GLY A 37 15.08 2.62 -6.62
C GLY A 37 13.96 1.86 -5.92
N ILE A 38 13.98 1.77 -4.58
CA ILE A 38 12.87 1.24 -3.79
C ILE A 38 11.54 1.90 -4.20
N TYR A 39 10.49 1.10 -4.39
CA TYR A 39 9.21 1.48 -4.99
C TYR A 39 9.23 2.00 -6.46
N ARG A 40 10.37 2.44 -7.01
CA ARG A 40 10.51 2.90 -8.41
C ARG A 40 10.74 1.73 -9.37
N VAL A 41 11.68 0.85 -9.06
CA VAL A 41 12.00 -0.34 -9.86
C VAL A 41 10.89 -1.38 -9.67
N SER A 42 10.53 -2.06 -10.75
CA SER A 42 9.53 -3.14 -10.74
C SER A 42 10.24 -4.47 -10.52
N GLY A 43 9.76 -5.26 -9.56
CA GLY A 43 10.20 -6.64 -9.37
C GLY A 43 9.60 -7.61 -10.38
N SER A 44 9.88 -8.89 -10.18
CA SER A 44 9.38 -9.97 -11.04
C SER A 44 7.86 -10.10 -10.99
N HIS A 45 7.21 -9.97 -12.15
CA HIS A 45 5.75 -10.10 -12.26
C HIS A 45 5.25 -11.50 -11.90
N GLU A 46 6.01 -12.54 -12.24
CA GLU A 46 5.67 -13.92 -11.92
C GLU A 46 5.68 -14.16 -10.40
N HIS A 47 6.70 -13.65 -9.70
CA HIS A 47 6.78 -13.75 -8.26
C HIS A 47 5.68 -12.93 -7.56
N MET A 48 5.36 -11.73 -8.07
CA MET A 48 4.23 -10.94 -7.55
C MET A 48 2.90 -11.69 -7.64
N GLU A 49 2.61 -12.30 -8.80
CA GLU A 49 1.38 -13.08 -9.00
C GLU A 49 1.33 -14.32 -8.09
N LYS A 50 2.47 -15.00 -7.90
CA LYS A 50 2.57 -16.14 -6.96
C LYS A 50 2.26 -15.70 -5.53
N LEU A 51 2.88 -14.63 -5.06
CA LEU A 51 2.64 -14.09 -3.71
C LEU A 51 1.19 -13.63 -3.53
N LYS A 52 0.62 -12.95 -4.53
CA LYS A 52 -0.80 -12.57 -4.53
C LYS A 52 -1.70 -13.78 -4.31
N ARG A 53 -1.49 -14.87 -5.05
CA ARG A 53 -2.27 -16.12 -4.88
C ARG A 53 -2.14 -16.69 -3.48
N GLN A 54 -0.93 -16.72 -2.91
CA GLN A 54 -0.72 -17.23 -1.56
C GLN A 54 -1.46 -16.40 -0.50
N PHE A 55 -1.45 -15.07 -0.63
CA PHE A 55 -2.24 -14.18 0.23
C PHE A 55 -3.75 -14.36 0.03
N ASP A 56 -4.21 -14.55 -1.21
CA ASP A 56 -5.63 -14.80 -1.50
C ASP A 56 -6.12 -16.13 -0.93
N SER A 57 -5.27 -17.17 -0.91
CA SER A 57 -5.57 -18.47 -0.29
C SER A 57 -5.46 -18.50 1.24
N GLN A 58 -5.27 -17.35 1.91
CA GLN A 58 -5.03 -17.24 3.35
C GLN A 58 -3.85 -18.08 3.87
N GLN A 59 -2.91 -18.44 3.01
CA GLN A 59 -1.70 -19.13 3.45
C GLN A 59 -0.79 -18.16 4.21
N SER A 60 -0.03 -18.68 5.17
CA SER A 60 1.01 -17.92 5.83
C SER A 60 2.11 -17.57 4.82
N VAL A 61 2.07 -16.36 4.25
CA VAL A 61 3.12 -15.87 3.37
C VAL A 61 4.30 -15.41 4.23
N ASP A 62 5.45 -16.01 3.99
CA ASP A 62 6.74 -15.58 4.50
C ASP A 62 7.48 -14.79 3.41
N LEU A 63 7.58 -13.49 3.61
CA LEU A 63 8.20 -12.57 2.66
C LEU A 63 9.73 -12.53 2.79
N ASN A 64 10.29 -13.11 3.85
CA ASN A 64 11.75 -13.26 4.01
C ASN A 64 12.34 -14.19 2.95
N GLN A 65 11.55 -15.14 2.44
CA GLN A 65 11.95 -16.08 1.38
C GLN A 65 11.99 -15.44 -0.01
N VAL A 66 11.58 -14.17 -0.15
CA VAL A 66 11.56 -13.47 -1.44
C VAL A 66 12.88 -12.73 -1.61
N ASP A 67 13.78 -13.21 -2.47
CA ASP A 67 15.09 -12.58 -2.67
C ASP A 67 14.96 -11.11 -3.11
N ASP A 68 14.12 -10.84 -4.10
CA ASP A 68 13.93 -9.52 -4.69
C ASP A 68 12.95 -8.64 -3.88
N ILE A 69 13.47 -7.59 -3.24
CA ILE A 69 12.63 -6.64 -2.49
C ILE A 69 11.72 -5.82 -3.41
N HIS A 70 12.10 -5.61 -4.68
CA HIS A 70 11.25 -4.87 -5.63
C HIS A 70 9.96 -5.63 -5.93
N THR A 71 9.97 -6.96 -5.79
CA THR A 71 8.77 -7.81 -5.87
C THR A 71 7.84 -7.52 -4.68
N VAL A 72 8.36 -7.36 -3.46
CA VAL A 72 7.55 -7.01 -2.27
C VAL A 72 6.97 -5.59 -2.40
N CYS A 73 7.77 -4.62 -2.84
CA CYS A 73 7.29 -3.27 -3.15
C CYS A 73 6.20 -3.30 -4.24
N GLY A 74 6.41 -4.11 -5.27
CA GLY A 74 5.46 -4.31 -6.36
C GLY A 74 4.14 -4.92 -5.89
N LEU A 75 4.20 -5.92 -5.01
CA LEU A 75 3.04 -6.55 -4.39
C LEU A 75 2.22 -5.55 -3.57
N LEU A 76 2.87 -4.70 -2.77
CA LEU A 76 2.20 -3.64 -2.02
C LEU A 76 1.49 -2.65 -2.96
N LYS A 77 2.18 -2.20 -4.02
CA LYS A 77 1.60 -1.32 -5.04
C LYS A 77 0.39 -1.97 -5.74
N LEU A 78 0.50 -3.27 -6.05
CA LEU A 78 -0.57 -4.04 -6.69
C LEU A 78 -1.79 -4.16 -5.77
N TYR A 79 -1.57 -4.41 -4.47
CA TYR A 79 -2.64 -4.47 -3.49
C TYR A 79 -3.46 -3.18 -3.45
N LEU A 80 -2.77 -2.03 -3.31
CA LEU A 80 -3.42 -0.72 -3.27
C LEU A 80 -4.17 -0.39 -4.58
N ARG A 81 -3.65 -0.85 -5.73
CA ARG A 81 -4.28 -0.66 -7.04
C ARG A 81 -5.53 -1.50 -7.23
N LEU A 82 -5.58 -2.68 -6.62
CA LEU A 82 -6.69 -3.62 -6.75
C LEU A 82 -7.83 -3.33 -5.77
N LEU A 83 -7.71 -2.34 -4.88
CA LEU A 83 -8.79 -1.97 -3.98
C LEU A 83 -10.04 -1.52 -4.77
N PRO A 84 -11.26 -1.98 -4.42
CA PRO A 84 -12.50 -1.58 -5.10
C PRO A 84 -12.72 -0.06 -5.06
N GLN A 85 -12.34 0.56 -3.95
CA GLN A 85 -12.27 1.99 -3.77
C GLN A 85 -10.81 2.40 -3.61
N GLN A 86 -10.39 3.44 -4.34
CA GLN A 86 -9.06 4.02 -4.17
C GLN A 86 -8.81 4.43 -2.72
N LEU A 87 -7.56 4.23 -2.25
CA LEU A 87 -7.16 4.53 -0.88
C LEU A 87 -7.51 5.96 -0.45
N VAL A 88 -7.38 6.92 -1.37
CA VAL A 88 -7.83 8.31 -1.19
C VAL A 88 -9.12 8.49 -1.97
N PRO A 89 -10.32 8.49 -1.35
CA PRO A 89 -11.60 8.55 -2.07
C PRO A 89 -11.73 9.80 -2.96
N PHE A 90 -12.53 9.75 -4.03
CA PHE A 90 -12.74 10.90 -4.92
C PHE A 90 -13.34 12.13 -4.22
N SER A 91 -14.16 11.92 -3.19
CA SER A 91 -14.70 12.99 -2.34
C SER A 91 -13.59 13.79 -1.65
N VAL A 92 -12.60 13.08 -1.11
CA VAL A 92 -11.41 13.62 -0.43
C VAL A 92 -10.44 14.24 -1.45
N TYR A 93 -10.29 13.63 -2.63
CA TYR A 93 -9.37 14.08 -3.67
C TYR A 93 -9.62 15.54 -4.11
N LYS A 94 -10.89 15.93 -4.31
CA LYS A 94 -11.23 17.32 -4.68
C LYS A 94 -10.83 18.31 -3.59
N ALA A 95 -11.12 17.99 -2.32
CA ALA A 95 -10.77 18.83 -1.20
C ALA A 95 -9.25 18.94 -1.02
N LEU A 96 -8.50 17.86 -1.23
CA LEU A 96 -7.03 17.89 -1.27
C LEU A 96 -6.50 18.80 -2.38
N LEU A 97 -7.01 18.69 -3.61
CA LEU A 97 -6.56 19.55 -4.72
C LEU A 97 -6.77 21.04 -4.41
N VAL A 98 -7.94 21.39 -3.87
CA VAL A 98 -8.26 22.77 -3.46
C VAL A 98 -7.32 23.25 -2.35
N ALA A 99 -7.07 22.41 -1.34
CA ALA A 99 -6.13 22.69 -0.26
C ALA A 99 -4.71 22.95 -0.77
N PHE A 100 -4.22 22.14 -1.71
CA PHE A 100 -2.88 22.29 -2.29
C PHE A 100 -2.74 23.48 -3.24
N ALA A 101 -3.81 23.83 -3.97
CA ALA A 101 -3.81 24.96 -4.89
C ALA A 101 -3.85 26.32 -4.17
N ASN A 102 -4.59 26.42 -3.05
CA ASN A 102 -4.79 27.67 -2.33
C ASN A 102 -3.70 27.97 -1.28
N ALA A 103 -2.98 26.96 -0.80
CA ALA A 103 -1.99 27.14 0.25
C ALA A 103 -0.64 27.61 -0.32
N ARG A 104 -0.17 28.77 0.16
CA ARG A 104 1.12 29.36 -0.27
C ARG A 104 2.29 28.84 0.55
N SER A 105 2.02 28.35 1.77
CA SER A 105 3.03 27.83 2.69
C SER A 105 2.82 26.35 3.03
N VAL A 106 3.90 25.62 3.30
CA VAL A 106 3.88 24.21 3.73
C VAL A 106 3.02 24.02 4.99
N HIS A 107 3.07 24.97 5.92
CA HIS A 107 2.27 24.93 7.15
C HIS A 107 0.76 25.02 6.89
N GLU A 108 0.33 25.79 5.90
CA GLU A 108 -1.08 25.87 5.50
C GLU A 108 -1.53 24.58 4.81
N LYS A 109 -0.67 23.97 3.98
CA LYS A 109 -0.94 22.68 3.33
C LYS A 109 -1.18 21.58 4.37
N THR A 110 -0.31 21.48 5.38
CA THR A 110 -0.46 20.47 6.44
C THR A 110 -1.74 20.69 7.26
N ARG A 111 -2.09 21.94 7.59
CA ARG A 111 -3.36 22.22 8.30
C ARG A 111 -4.57 21.91 7.45
N ALA A 112 -4.55 22.31 6.18
CA ALA A 112 -5.65 22.07 5.26
C ALA A 112 -5.88 20.56 5.06
N CYS A 113 -4.83 19.76 4.92
CA CYS A 113 -4.95 18.30 4.79
C CYS A 113 -5.37 17.58 6.08
N ARG A 114 -5.24 18.20 7.26
CA ARG A 114 -5.57 17.57 8.56
C ARG A 114 -7.08 17.40 8.78
N TRP A 115 -7.89 18.18 8.08
CA TRP A 115 -9.35 18.26 8.25
C TRP A 115 -10.13 17.83 7.00
N VAL A 116 -9.45 17.21 6.03
CA VAL A 116 -10.07 16.66 4.82
C VAL A 116 -10.50 15.22 5.05
#